data_AF-A0A7X5DBK3-F1
#
_entry.id   AF-A0A7X5DBK3-F1
#
_cell.length_a   1.000
_cell.length_b   1.000
_cell.length_c   1.000
_cell.angle_alpha   90.00
_cell.angle_beta   90.00
_cell.angle_gamma   90.00
#
_symmetry.space_group_name_H-M   'P 1'
#
loop_
_entity.id
_entity.type
_entity.pdbx_description
1 polymer ?
#
loop_
_entity_poly.entity_id
_entity_poly.type
_entity_poly.pdbx_seq_one_letter_code
_entity_poly.pdbx_strand_id
1 'polypeptide(L)'
;MEKHMAVCPYCGAGCKLNLLVDDGMVIGAEGIDGVTNEGELCLKGLSGFDFINDTKILTPRILHPMIRREKGGELERVTWDEALDFTAQRLTEIKEKYGPDAIMLTGSSRGPGNEA
;
A
#
# COMPACT_ATOMS: atom_id res chain seq x y z
N MET A 1 6.26 -18.97 -15.17
CA MET A 1 6.30 -18.82 -13.70
C MET A 1 7.64 -18.30 -13.20
N GLU A 2 7.67 -17.00 -12.90
CA GLU A 2 8.77 -16.29 -12.26
C GLU A 2 8.65 -16.35 -10.74
N LYS A 3 9.77 -16.15 -10.04
CA LYS A 3 9.82 -16.09 -8.58
C LYS A 3 10.45 -14.77 -8.15
N HIS A 4 9.72 -13.99 -7.37
CA HIS A 4 10.16 -12.69 -6.88
C HIS A 4 10.24 -12.70 -5.36
N MET A 5 11.42 -12.46 -4.80
CA MET A 5 11.62 -12.46 -3.35
C MET A 5 10.97 -11.24 -2.70
N ALA A 6 10.27 -11.46 -1.59
CA ALA A 6 9.67 -10.42 -0.76
C ALA A 6 9.73 -10.78 0.73
N VAL A 7 9.39 -9.81 1.57
CA VAL A 7 9.14 -10.01 3.01
C VAL A 7 7.63 -9.98 3.27
N CYS A 8 7.16 -10.91 4.09
CA CYS A 8 5.75 -11.05 4.45
C CYS A 8 5.19 -9.74 5.09
N PRO A 9 4.10 -9.14 4.56
CA PRO A 9 3.62 -7.81 4.97
C PRO A 9 2.67 -7.81 6.18
N TYR A 10 2.66 -8.89 6.97
CA TYR A 10 1.65 -9.14 8.00
C TYR A 10 2.09 -8.74 9.40
N CYS A 11 2.85 -9.60 10.09
CA CYS A 11 3.34 -9.34 11.44
C CYS A 11 4.82 -8.96 11.41
N GLY A 12 5.38 -8.60 12.57
CA GLY A 12 6.80 -8.23 12.70
C GLY A 12 7.80 -9.38 12.66
N ALA A 13 7.41 -10.60 12.27
CA ALA A 13 8.31 -11.75 12.22
C ALA A 13 9.31 -11.68 11.05
N GLY A 14 9.00 -10.94 9.98
CA GLY A 14 9.92 -10.73 8.87
C GLY A 14 10.22 -11.97 8.02
N CYS A 15 9.27 -12.90 7.91
CA CYS A 15 9.44 -14.12 7.11
C CYS A 15 9.74 -13.78 5.64
N LYS A 16 10.75 -14.45 5.06
CA LYS A 16 11.05 -14.34 3.63
C LYS A 16 10.21 -15.32 2.82
N LEU A 17 9.73 -14.86 1.67
CA LEU A 17 8.95 -15.65 0.73
C LEU A 17 9.31 -15.30 -0.72
N ASN A 18 9.03 -16.22 -1.64
CA ASN A 18 8.87 -15.89 -3.05
C ASN A 18 7.39 -15.69 -3.36
N LEU A 19 7.06 -14.62 -4.07
CA LEU A 19 5.83 -14.52 -4.83
C LEU A 19 6.01 -15.27 -6.15
N LEU A 20 5.08 -16.17 -6.45
CA LEU A 20 5.04 -16.90 -7.69
C LEU A 20 4.21 -16.07 -8.69
N VAL A 21 4.83 -15.68 -9.79
CA VAL A 21 4.22 -14.79 -10.78
C VAL A 21 4.09 -15.53 -12.10
N ASP A 22 2.90 -15.48 -12.69
CA ASP A 22 2.63 -16.02 -14.02
C ASP A 22 1.77 -15.03 -14.80
N ASP A 23 2.16 -14.73 -16.03
CA ASP A 23 1.50 -13.73 -16.90
C ASP A 23 1.26 -12.37 -16.20
N GLY A 24 2.27 -11.89 -15.46
CA GLY A 24 2.19 -10.62 -14.70
C GLY A 24 1.30 -10.63 -13.46
N MET A 25 0.71 -11.78 -13.11
CA MET A 25 -0.20 -11.94 -11.97
C MET A 25 0.46 -12.77 -10.86
N VAL A 26 0.28 -12.36 -9.60
CA VAL A 26 0.71 -13.17 -8.46
C VAL A 26 -0.28 -14.32 -8.26
N ILE A 27 0.19 -15.55 -8.41
CA ILE A 27 -0.63 -16.77 -8.35
C ILE A 27 -0.36 -17.62 -7.10
N GLY A 28 0.72 -17.32 -6.35
CA GLY A 28 1.12 -18.11 -5.20
C GLY A 28 2.17 -17.41 -4.35
N ALA A 29 2.41 -17.97 -3.17
CA ALA A 29 3.55 -17.66 -2.32
C ALA A 29 4.17 -18.96 -1.81
N GLU A 30 5.49 -19.00 -1.69
CA GLU A 30 6.23 -20.09 -1.05
C GLU A 30 7.26 -19.51 -0.07
N GLY A 31 7.47 -20.18 1.06
CA GLY A 31 8.50 -19.77 2.00
C GLY A 31 9.89 -20.04 1.44
N ILE A 32 10.84 -19.18 1.78
CA ILE A 32 12.26 -19.39 1.46
C ILE A 32 13.10 -19.30 2.72
N ASP A 33 14.34 -19.78 2.62
CA ASP A 33 15.29 -19.76 3.72
C ASP A 33 15.60 -18.32 4.15
N GLY A 34 14.98 -17.92 5.26
CA GLY A 34 15.11 -16.61 5.88
C GLY A 34 15.46 -16.78 7.36
N VAL A 35 16.20 -15.81 7.91
CA VAL A 35 16.75 -15.87 9.28
C VAL A 35 15.70 -16.20 10.34
N THR A 36 14.44 -15.78 10.13
CA THR A 36 13.37 -15.95 11.12
C THR A 36 12.40 -17.08 10.80
N ASN A 37 12.40 -17.59 9.57
CA ASN A 37 11.37 -18.52 9.12
C ASN A 37 11.91 -19.80 8.47
N GLU A 38 13.18 -19.85 8.06
CA GLU A 38 13.86 -21.06 7.58
C GLU A 38 13.06 -21.88 6.54
N GLY A 39 12.33 -21.18 5.65
CA GLY A 39 11.48 -21.80 4.63
C GLY A 39 10.00 -21.97 5.00
N GLU A 40 9.63 -21.77 6.27
CA GLU A 40 8.26 -21.96 6.75
C GLU A 40 7.41 -20.68 6.65
N LEU A 41 6.10 -20.85 6.46
CA LEU A 41 5.12 -19.76 6.47
C LEU A 41 3.86 -20.17 7.23
N CYS A 42 3.28 -19.24 7.99
CA CYS A 42 1.92 -19.40 8.50
C CYS A 42 0.88 -19.14 7.40
N LEU A 43 -0.40 -19.43 7.67
CA LEU A 43 -1.52 -19.25 6.73
C LEU A 43 -1.55 -17.86 6.07
N LYS A 44 -1.25 -16.80 6.82
CA LYS A 44 -1.23 -15.43 6.29
C LYS A 44 -0.16 -15.24 5.22
N GLY A 45 1.05 -15.77 5.45
CA GLY A 45 2.15 -15.65 4.49
C GLY A 45 1.96 -16.55 3.26
N LEU A 46 1.34 -17.72 3.44
CA LEU A 46 1.13 -18.69 2.37
C LEU A 46 -0.01 -18.31 1.42
N SER A 47 -1.12 -17.78 1.96
CA SER A 47 -2.36 -17.56 1.19
C SER A 47 -2.78 -16.10 1.09
N GLY A 48 -2.22 -15.21 1.91
CA GLY A 48 -2.63 -13.82 2.02
C GLY A 48 -2.05 -12.88 0.96
N PHE A 49 -1.68 -13.37 -0.22
CA PHE A 49 -1.13 -12.54 -1.30
C PHE A 49 -2.21 -12.02 -2.26
N ASP A 50 -3.39 -12.65 -2.26
CA ASP A 50 -4.41 -12.48 -3.31
C ASP A 50 -5.04 -11.09 -3.34
N PHE A 51 -5.03 -10.33 -2.24
CA PHE A 51 -5.52 -8.94 -2.18
C PHE A 51 -4.82 -8.01 -3.19
N ILE A 52 -3.64 -8.40 -3.68
CA ILE A 52 -2.92 -7.70 -4.75
C ILE A 52 -3.78 -7.63 -6.01
N ASN A 53 -4.56 -8.68 -6.29
CA ASN A 53 -5.32 -8.90 -7.52
C ASN A 53 -6.74 -8.31 -7.48
N ASP A 54 -7.03 -7.36 -6.58
CA ASP A 54 -8.33 -6.68 -6.47
C ASP A 54 -9.53 -7.65 -6.39
N THR A 55 -9.50 -8.57 -5.43
CA THR A 55 -10.50 -9.65 -5.29
C THR A 55 -11.92 -9.14 -5.03
N LYS A 56 -12.09 -7.90 -4.55
CA LYS A 56 -13.37 -7.26 -4.19
C LYS A 56 -14.21 -8.05 -3.18
N ILE A 57 -13.62 -9.02 -2.47
CA ILE A 57 -14.33 -9.80 -1.43
C ILE A 57 -14.83 -8.88 -0.31
N LEU A 58 -14.00 -7.91 0.10
CA LEU A 58 -14.35 -6.93 1.13
C LEU A 58 -14.45 -5.50 0.59
N THR A 59 -13.44 -5.05 -0.15
CA THR A 59 -13.40 -3.70 -0.72
C THR A 59 -12.63 -3.72 -2.04
N PRO A 60 -13.02 -2.91 -3.04
CA PRO A 60 -12.19 -2.70 -4.21
C PRO A 60 -10.88 -1.99 -3.83
N ARG A 61 -9.82 -2.28 -4.58
CA ARG A 61 -8.57 -1.52 -4.56
C ARG A 61 -8.82 -0.10 -5.09
N ILE A 62 -8.22 0.88 -4.42
CA ILE A 62 -8.25 2.26 -4.89
C ILE A 62 -7.21 2.40 -6.01
N LEU A 63 -7.67 2.66 -7.24
CA LEU A 63 -6.82 2.73 -8.44
C LEU A 63 -6.65 4.15 -9.00
N HIS A 64 -7.41 5.11 -8.47
CA HIS A 64 -7.40 6.49 -8.95
C HIS A 64 -7.35 7.48 -7.78
N PRO A 65 -6.65 8.61 -7.92
CA PRO A 65 -6.81 9.75 -7.02
C PRO A 65 -8.26 10.24 -6.99
N MET A 66 -8.68 10.78 -5.85
CA MET A 66 -10.02 11.29 -5.66
C MET A 66 -10.02 12.57 -4.82
N ILE A 67 -10.94 13.49 -5.12
CA ILE A 67 -11.18 14.71 -4.35
C ILE A 67 -12.64 14.75 -3.94
N ARG A 68 -12.90 15.18 -2.71
CA ARG A 68 -14.23 15.57 -2.23
C ARG A 68 -14.27 17.09 -2.14
N ARG A 69 -14.99 17.76 -3.06
CA ARG A 69 -14.98 19.23 -3.15
C ARG A 69 -15.78 19.92 -2.05
N GLU A 70 -16.84 19.26 -1.58
CA GLU A 70 -17.75 19.80 -0.57
C GLU A 70 -17.87 18.84 0.61
N LYS A 71 -17.96 19.41 1.82
CA LYS A 71 -18.15 18.60 3.02
C LYS A 71 -19.51 17.89 2.94
N GLY A 72 -19.48 16.55 2.90
CA GLY A 72 -20.68 15.73 2.75
C GLY A 72 -21.07 15.41 1.30
N GLY A 73 -20.38 15.99 0.30
CA GLY A 73 -20.51 15.58 -1.11
C GLY A 73 -19.74 14.29 -1.40
N GLU A 74 -19.75 13.80 -2.63
CA GLU A 74 -19.11 12.53 -3.02
C GLU A 74 -17.59 12.61 -3.25
N LEU A 75 -16.90 11.46 -3.25
CA LEU A 75 -15.52 11.37 -3.74
C LEU A 75 -15.53 11.20 -5.27
N GLU A 76 -14.96 12.17 -5.97
CA GLU A 76 -14.88 12.18 -7.42
C GLU A 76 -13.48 11.77 -7.88
N ARG A 77 -13.39 10.93 -8.91
CA ARG A 77 -12.13 10.56 -9.53
C ARG A 77 -11.54 11.78 -10.24
N VAL A 78 -10.24 11.99 -10.05
CA VAL A 78 -9.48 13.09 -10.67
C VAL A 78 -8.16 12.56 -11.24
N THR A 79 -7.46 13.40 -12.01
CA THR A 79 -6.12 13.07 -12.50
C THR A 79 -5.09 13.18 -11.37
N TRP A 80 -3.89 12.61 -11.60
CA TRP A 80 -2.77 12.79 -10.69
C TRP A 80 -2.36 14.26 -10.55
N ASP A 81 -2.28 15.00 -11.67
CA ASP A 81 -1.92 16.42 -11.66
C ASP A 81 -2.90 17.22 -10.80
N GLU A 82 -4.20 17.02 -10.98
CA GLU A 82 -5.21 17.71 -10.19
C GLU A 82 -5.12 17.36 -8.69
N ALA A 83 -4.92 16.09 -8.35
CA ALA A 83 -4.80 15.65 -6.95
C ALA A 83 -3.56 16.22 -6.26
N LEU A 84 -2.42 16.23 -6.96
CA LEU A 84 -1.16 16.74 -6.45
C LEU A 84 -1.19 18.26 -6.32
N ASP A 85 -1.68 18.98 -7.34
CA ASP A 85 -1.82 20.45 -7.31
C ASP A 85 -2.78 20.88 -6.20
N PHE A 86 -3.95 20.24 -6.08
CA PHE A 86 -4.92 20.55 -5.04
C PHE A 86 -4.32 20.33 -3.64
N THR A 87 -3.65 19.20 -3.42
CA THR A 87 -3.00 18.89 -2.15
C THR A 87 -1.90 19.92 -1.82
N ALA A 88 -1.00 20.18 -2.76
CA ALA A 88 0.11 21.11 -2.58
C ALA A 88 -0.38 22.54 -2.30
N GLN A 89 -1.39 22.99 -3.04
CA GLN A 89 -2.01 24.29 -2.82
C GLN A 89 -2.60 24.40 -1.41
N ARG A 90 -3.42 23.43 -0.99
CA ARG A 90 -4.08 23.48 0.33
C ARG A 90 -3.10 23.39 1.48
N LEU A 91 -2.07 22.55 1.38
CA LEU A 91 -1.02 22.48 2.39
C LEU A 91 -0.23 23.79 2.47
N THR A 92 0.06 24.41 1.33
CA THR A 92 0.75 25.71 1.27
C THR A 92 -0.08 26.82 1.91
N GLU A 93 -1.37 26.93 1.55
CA GLU A 93 -2.29 27.91 2.13
C GLU A 93 -2.42 27.75 3.66
N ILE A 94 -2.51 26.52 4.16
CA ILE A 94 -2.56 26.24 5.61
C ILE A 94 -1.25 26.66 6.27
N LYS A 95 -0.11 26.28 5.69
CA LYS A 95 1.22 26.63 6.20
C LYS A 95 1.43 28.14 6.27
N GLU A 96 1.08 28.88 5.22
CA GLU A 96 1.23 30.33 5.17
C GLU A 96 0.33 31.04 6.19
N LYS A 97 -0.89 30.54 6.38
CA LYS A 97 -1.88 31.17 7.25
C LYS A 97 -1.69 30.86 8.74
N TYR A 98 -1.28 29.64 9.06
CA TYR A 98 -1.27 29.12 10.44
C TYR A 98 0.10 28.64 10.92
N GLY A 99 1.12 28.68 10.05
CA GLY A 99 2.46 28.15 10.33
C GLY A 99 2.60 26.66 9.99
N PRO A 100 3.84 26.15 9.87
CA PRO A 100 4.11 24.76 9.49
C PRO A 100 3.59 23.73 10.50
N ASP A 101 3.58 24.07 11.79
CA ASP A 101 3.13 23.16 12.87
C ASP A 101 1.61 22.91 12.86
N ALA A 102 0.86 23.60 11.99
CA ALA A 102 -0.56 23.32 11.77
C ALA A 102 -0.82 22.06 10.92
N ILE A 103 0.24 21.44 10.36
CA ILE A 103 0.17 20.26 9.51
C ILE A 103 0.74 19.05 10.26
N MET A 104 -0.02 17.95 10.27
CA MET A 104 0.40 16.67 10.82
C MET A 104 0.57 15.63 9.71
N LEU A 105 1.66 14.87 9.76
CA LEU A 105 1.93 13.74 8.87
C LEU A 105 1.97 12.44 9.67
N THR A 106 1.65 11.33 9.03
CA THR A 106 1.71 9.99 9.64
C THR A 106 2.56 9.08 8.77
N GLY A 107 3.45 8.30 9.38
CA GLY A 107 4.08 7.16 8.70
C GLY A 107 3.12 5.96 8.58
N SER A 108 3.61 4.86 8.01
CA SER A 108 2.88 3.59 7.94
C SER A 108 3.82 2.42 8.25
N SER A 109 3.49 1.63 9.27
CA SER A 109 4.27 0.43 9.63
C SER A 109 3.97 -0.79 8.74
N ARG A 110 3.24 -0.60 7.62
CA ARG A 110 2.87 -1.67 6.69
C ARG A 110 3.59 -1.59 5.35
N GLY A 111 4.11 -0.42 4.99
CA GLY A 111 4.91 -0.22 3.78
C GLY A 111 6.30 -0.83 3.92
N PRO A 112 7.05 -1.04 2.80
CA PRO A 112 8.45 -1.47 2.79
C PRO A 112 9.42 -0.65 3.65
N GLY A 113 9.03 0.50 4.20
CA GLY A 113 9.83 1.29 5.12
C GLY A 113 10.87 2.18 4.43
N ASN A 114 10.86 2.20 3.09
CA ASN A 114 11.68 3.08 2.25
C ASN A 114 10.86 4.20 1.60
N GLU A 115 9.62 4.43 2.07
CA GLU A 115 8.75 5.51 1.59
C GLU A 115 8.94 6.83 2.35
N ALA A 116 10.10 7.01 2.99
CA ALA A 116 10.49 8.23 3.70
C ALA A 116 11.38 9.13 2.84
#